data_AF-A0A970EC24-F1
#
_entry.id   AF-A0A970EC24-F1
#
_cell.length_a   1.000
_cell.length_b   1.000
_cell.length_c   1.000
_cell.angle_alpha   90.00
_cell.angle_beta   90.00
_cell.angle_gamma   90.00
#
_symmetry.space_group_name_H-M   'P 1'
#
loop_
_entity.id
_entity.type
_entity.pdbx_description
1 polymer ?
#
loop_
_entity_poly.entity_id
_entity_poly.type
_entity_poly.pdbx_seq_one_letter_code
_entity_poly.pdbx_strand_id
1 'polypeptide(L)'
;MKKFNPTAKGLVDYVKKCMHTPHIYLWDGNGEVLTDEVLDNLISKHKDWYTEERIAIRRSLCNRNIRGWDCIGLIKSYVWNDYCQKNTDYYTIESDFCTRTLIEQNLEKGHISTIPEIPGLVLWKKGHVGVYIGNNQVIECTIRNPKTGEPELVGGIIQTNINDLDWEVWLKYPGIEY
;
A
#
# COMPACT_ATOMS: atom_id res chain seq x y z
N MET A 1 -26.76 6.36 2.56
CA MET A 1 -25.31 6.23 2.33
C MET A 1 -24.85 4.93 2.94
N LYS A 2 -24.19 4.04 2.18
CA LYS A 2 -23.59 2.85 2.77
C LYS A 2 -22.51 3.33 3.74
N LYS A 3 -22.61 3.00 5.03
CA LYS A 3 -21.59 3.34 6.02
C LYS A 3 -20.58 2.20 6.07
N PHE A 4 -19.34 2.49 5.71
CA PHE A 4 -18.20 1.64 6.00
C PHE A 4 -17.42 2.33 7.10
N ASN A 5 -17.11 1.60 8.17
CA ASN A 5 -16.37 2.10 9.32
C ASN A 5 -15.04 1.33 9.38
N PRO A 6 -13.96 1.88 8.80
CA PRO A 6 -12.65 1.24 8.84
C PRO A 6 -12.14 1.12 10.28
N THR A 7 -11.55 -0.02 10.64
CA THR A 7 -10.94 -0.27 11.96
C THR A 7 -9.50 -0.74 11.81
N ALA A 8 -8.67 -0.52 12.81
CA ALA A 8 -7.26 -0.93 12.81
C ALA A 8 -7.12 -2.44 12.63
N LYS A 9 -7.97 -3.21 13.33
CA LYS A 9 -8.08 -4.67 13.13
C LYS A 9 -8.47 -5.02 11.69
N GLY A 10 -9.46 -4.32 11.13
CA GLY A 10 -9.90 -4.57 9.76
C GLY A 10 -8.82 -4.26 8.72
N LEU A 11 -8.00 -3.22 8.94
CA LEU A 11 -6.84 -2.93 8.09
C LEU A 11 -5.83 -4.09 8.14
N VAL A 12 -5.51 -4.60 9.34
CA VAL A 12 -4.60 -5.75 9.51
C VAL A 12 -5.13 -6.98 8.78
N ASP A 13 -6.42 -7.29 8.95
CA ASP A 13 -7.06 -8.43 8.27
C ASP A 13 -7.03 -8.25 6.74
N TYR A 14 -7.26 -7.02 6.27
CA TYR A 14 -7.24 -6.68 4.84
C TYR A 14 -5.86 -6.86 4.22
N VAL A 15 -4.80 -6.28 4.79
CA VAL A 15 -3.45 -6.38 4.21
C VAL A 15 -2.92 -7.81 4.25
N LYS A 16 -3.26 -8.58 5.30
CA LYS A 16 -2.97 -10.02 5.37
C LYS A 16 -3.70 -10.78 4.26
N LYS A 17 -4.97 -10.48 3.99
CA LYS A 17 -5.71 -11.08 2.87
C LYS A 17 -5.04 -10.74 1.54
N CYS A 18 -4.74 -9.47 1.27
CA CYS A 18 -4.13 -9.06 0.00
C CYS A 18 -2.78 -9.73 -0.25
N MET A 19 -1.94 -9.86 0.78
CA MET A 19 -0.65 -10.57 0.70
C MET A 19 -0.78 -12.03 0.21
N HIS A 20 -1.91 -12.69 0.50
CA HIS A 20 -2.19 -14.07 0.07
C HIS A 20 -2.98 -14.18 -1.24
N THR A 21 -3.21 -13.06 -1.94
CA THR A 21 -3.83 -13.06 -3.27
C THR A 21 -2.78 -12.78 -4.35
N PRO A 22 -2.98 -13.19 -5.61
CA PRO A 22 -2.10 -12.80 -6.72
C PRO A 22 -2.00 -11.27 -6.83
N HIS A 23 -0.80 -10.74 -6.63
CA HIS A 23 -0.56 -9.30 -6.57
C HIS A 23 0.77 -8.89 -7.22
N ILE A 24 0.93 -7.60 -7.48
CA ILE A 24 2.17 -6.99 -8.01
C ILE A 24 2.32 -5.56 -7.50
N TYR A 25 3.56 -5.06 -7.40
CA TYR A 25 3.80 -3.64 -7.18
C TYR A 25 3.54 -2.82 -8.45
N LEU A 26 2.64 -1.85 -8.36
CA LEU A 26 2.37 -0.82 -9.37
C LEU A 26 2.51 0.56 -8.72
N TRP A 27 3.45 1.38 -9.17
CA TRP A 27 3.49 2.78 -8.72
C TRP A 27 2.19 3.47 -9.13
N ASP A 28 1.50 4.10 -8.17
CA ASP A 28 0.18 4.74 -8.31
C ASP A 28 -1.00 3.77 -8.41
N GLY A 29 -0.79 2.49 -8.07
CA GLY A 29 -1.84 1.49 -7.96
C GLY A 29 -2.54 1.50 -6.60
N ASN A 30 -3.86 1.33 -6.60
CA ASN A 30 -4.75 1.35 -5.43
C ASN A 30 -5.61 0.07 -5.33
N GLY A 31 -5.16 -1.04 -5.91
CA GLY A 31 -5.85 -2.33 -5.87
C GLY A 31 -6.65 -2.65 -7.12
N GLU A 32 -6.37 -1.97 -8.22
CA GLU A 32 -6.92 -2.27 -9.53
C GLU A 32 -6.53 -3.68 -10.00
N VAL A 33 -7.42 -4.38 -10.70
CA VAL A 33 -7.02 -5.52 -11.53
C VAL A 33 -6.15 -5.00 -12.66
N LEU A 34 -4.95 -5.55 -12.83
CA LEU A 34 -4.02 -5.17 -13.89
C LEU A 34 -4.59 -5.56 -15.26
N THR A 35 -5.01 -4.55 -16.03
CA THR A 35 -5.40 -4.66 -17.45
C THR A 35 -4.43 -3.85 -18.30
N ASP A 36 -4.50 -3.99 -19.63
CA ASP A 36 -3.71 -3.17 -20.55
C ASP A 36 -4.00 -1.68 -20.36
N GLU A 37 -5.28 -1.30 -20.23
CA GLU A 37 -5.71 0.08 -20.04
C GLU A 37 -5.19 0.68 -18.72
N VAL A 38 -5.25 -0.08 -17.63
CA VAL A 38 -4.67 0.35 -16.34
C VAL A 38 -3.18 0.60 -16.49
N LEU A 39 -2.46 -0.34 -17.12
CA LEU A 39 -1.02 -0.22 -17.31
C LEU A 39 -0.66 0.99 -18.19
N ASP A 40 -1.37 1.20 -19.30
CA ASP A 40 -1.14 2.32 -20.22
C ASP A 40 -1.35 3.67 -19.52
N ASN A 41 -2.38 3.78 -18.67
CA ASN A 41 -2.62 4.96 -17.84
C ASN A 41 -1.44 5.21 -16.88
N LEU A 42 -0.98 4.18 -16.17
CA LEU A 42 0.14 4.31 -15.23
C LEU A 42 1.46 4.69 -15.92
N ILE A 43 1.74 4.11 -17.09
CA ILE A 43 2.89 4.47 -17.94
C ILE A 43 2.83 5.94 -18.33
N SER A 44 1.65 6.44 -18.72
CA SER A 44 1.49 7.83 -19.15
C SER A 44 1.84 8.85 -18.06
N LYS A 45 1.53 8.52 -16.80
CA LYS A 45 1.78 9.34 -15.62
C LYS A 45 3.23 9.28 -15.13
N HIS A 46 3.86 8.11 -15.21
CA HIS A 46 5.15 7.81 -14.54
C HIS A 46 6.18 7.19 -15.49
N LYS A 47 6.38 7.81 -16.66
CA LYS A 47 7.20 7.27 -17.76
C LYS A 47 8.59 6.82 -17.34
N ASP A 48 9.25 7.57 -16.46
CA ASP A 48 10.64 7.29 -16.05
C ASP A 48 10.77 6.01 -15.21
N TRP A 49 9.71 5.62 -14.49
CA TRP A 49 9.74 4.43 -13.64
C TRP A 49 9.25 3.19 -14.38
N TYR A 50 8.31 3.33 -15.32
CA TYR A 50 7.88 2.24 -16.18
C TYR A 50 8.85 2.07 -17.36
N THR A 51 10.04 1.54 -17.07
CA THR A 51 11.05 1.16 -18.08
C THR A 51 10.53 0.03 -18.99
N GLU A 52 11.15 -0.17 -20.15
CA GLU A 52 10.77 -1.23 -21.10
C GLU A 52 10.69 -2.62 -20.45
N GLU A 53 11.65 -2.95 -19.59
CA GLU A 53 11.68 -4.22 -18.85
C GLU A 53 10.50 -4.35 -17.87
N ARG A 54 10.22 -3.29 -17.11
CA ARG A 54 9.08 -3.26 -16.17
C ARG A 54 7.76 -3.34 -16.91
N ILE A 55 7.63 -2.68 -18.06
CA ILE A 55 6.46 -2.75 -18.93
C ILE A 55 6.26 -4.16 -19.47
N ALA A 56 7.31 -4.79 -20.01
CA ALA A 56 7.22 -6.13 -20.61
C ALA A 56 6.69 -7.17 -19.60
N ILE A 57 7.22 -7.16 -18.37
CA ILE A 57 6.75 -8.04 -17.29
C ILE A 57 5.29 -7.75 -16.97
N ARG A 58 4.92 -6.50 -16.74
CA ARG A 58 3.54 -6.11 -16.38
C ARG A 58 2.55 -6.45 -17.50
N ARG A 59 2.93 -6.23 -18.76
CA ARG A 59 2.12 -6.58 -19.95
C ARG A 59 1.84 -8.09 -20.01
N SER A 60 2.81 -8.94 -19.66
CA SER A 60 2.61 -10.39 -19.58
C SER A 60 1.65 -10.85 -18.47
N LEU A 61 1.36 -9.96 -17.52
CA LEU A 61 0.48 -10.21 -16.37
C LEU A 61 -0.91 -9.57 -16.52
N CYS A 62 -1.10 -8.69 -17.51
CA CYS A 62 -2.38 -8.05 -17.81
C CYS A 62 -3.48 -9.10 -18.05
N ASN A 63 -4.67 -8.82 -17.52
CA ASN A 63 -5.89 -9.64 -17.66
C ASN A 63 -5.79 -11.05 -17.05
N ARG A 64 -4.80 -11.31 -16.19
CA ARG A 64 -4.63 -12.60 -15.47
C ARG A 64 -5.21 -12.59 -14.05
N ASN A 65 -6.11 -11.66 -13.76
CA ASN A 65 -6.73 -11.46 -12.44
C ASN A 65 -5.68 -11.20 -11.32
N ILE A 66 -4.64 -10.44 -11.64
CA ILE A 66 -3.63 -9.95 -10.70
C ILE A 66 -4.01 -8.53 -10.30
N ARG A 67 -3.99 -8.22 -9.00
CA ARG A 67 -4.24 -6.86 -8.50
C ARG A 67 -2.93 -6.12 -8.22
N GLY A 68 -2.93 -4.81 -8.37
CA GLY A 68 -1.73 -4.00 -8.19
C GLY A 68 -1.89 -2.89 -7.17
N TRP A 69 -0.85 -2.66 -6.37
CA TRP A 69 -0.79 -1.59 -5.38
C TRP A 69 0.57 -0.94 -5.35
N ASP A 70 0.66 0.30 -4.89
CA ASP A 70 1.85 0.80 -4.21
C ASP A 70 1.69 0.76 -2.69
N CYS A 71 2.67 1.28 -1.95
CA CYS A 71 2.70 1.21 -0.49
C CYS A 71 1.47 1.88 0.16
N ILE A 72 1.09 3.09 -0.25
CA ILE A 72 -0.03 3.83 0.34
C ILE A 72 -1.36 3.42 -0.30
N GLY A 73 -1.35 3.04 -1.57
CA GLY A 73 -2.49 2.48 -2.29
C GLY A 73 -3.04 1.24 -1.61
N LEU A 74 -2.19 0.40 -1.00
CA LEU A 74 -2.62 -0.75 -0.19
C LEU A 74 -3.46 -0.35 1.03
N ILE A 75 -3.14 0.79 1.66
CA ILE A 75 -3.89 1.31 2.81
C ILE A 75 -5.15 2.03 2.34
N LYS A 76 -5.03 2.88 1.31
CA LYS A 76 -6.17 3.60 0.72
C LYS A 76 -7.24 2.64 0.21
N SER A 77 -6.84 1.53 -0.43
CA SER A 77 -7.79 0.55 -0.94
C SER A 77 -8.63 -0.09 0.17
N TYR A 78 -8.09 -0.24 1.38
CA TYR A 78 -8.87 -0.63 2.56
C TYR A 78 -9.86 0.46 2.97
N VAL A 79 -9.39 1.69 3.15
CA VAL A 79 -10.22 2.83 3.59
C VAL A 79 -11.37 3.11 2.60
N TRP A 80 -11.13 2.85 1.32
CA TRP A 80 -12.12 2.93 0.24
C TRP A 80 -12.95 1.63 0.07
N ASN A 81 -13.00 0.78 1.10
CA ASN A 81 -13.79 -0.44 1.17
C ASN A 81 -13.48 -1.46 0.06
N ASP A 82 -12.23 -1.92 0.02
CA ASP A 82 -11.67 -2.80 -1.01
C ASP A 82 -11.81 -2.20 -2.41
N TYR A 83 -11.17 -1.04 -2.59
CA TYR A 83 -11.18 -0.31 -3.85
C TYR A 83 -10.87 -1.23 -5.03
N CYS A 84 -11.69 -1.13 -6.07
CA CYS A 84 -11.37 -1.64 -7.39
C CYS A 84 -12.02 -0.72 -8.42
N GLN A 85 -11.63 -0.84 -9.69
CA GLN A 85 -12.16 0.02 -10.77
C GLN A 85 -13.69 -0.04 -10.91
N LYS A 86 -14.33 -1.06 -10.34
CA LYS A 86 -15.78 -1.26 -10.33
C LYS A 86 -16.46 -0.85 -9.03
N ASN A 87 -15.71 -0.43 -8.01
CA ASN A 87 -16.22 -0.01 -6.70
C ASN A 87 -15.42 1.19 -6.20
N THR A 88 -15.89 2.39 -6.54
CA THR A 88 -15.33 3.68 -6.11
C THR A 88 -16.26 4.39 -5.13
N ASP A 89 -17.25 3.70 -4.56
CA ASP A 89 -18.33 4.27 -3.72
C ASP A 89 -17.81 5.05 -2.50
N TYR A 90 -16.60 4.75 -2.03
CA TYR A 90 -16.00 5.29 -0.81
C TYR A 90 -14.76 6.16 -1.08
N TYR A 91 -14.39 6.35 -2.34
CA TYR A 91 -13.29 7.24 -2.71
C TYR A 91 -13.74 8.69 -2.58
N THR A 92 -12.92 9.51 -1.92
CA THR A 92 -13.04 10.98 -1.95
C THR A 92 -11.68 11.62 -2.18
N ILE A 93 -11.65 12.79 -2.80
CA ILE A 93 -10.39 13.51 -3.07
C ILE A 93 -9.64 13.86 -1.78
N GLU A 94 -10.36 14.11 -0.68
CA GLU A 94 -9.79 14.42 0.64
C GLU A 94 -9.14 13.20 1.29
N SER A 95 -9.49 11.99 0.87
CA SER A 95 -8.91 10.73 1.35
C SER A 95 -7.74 10.23 0.49
N ASP A 96 -7.46 10.89 -0.64
CA ASP A 96 -6.42 10.52 -1.60
C ASP A 96 -5.04 11.09 -1.22
N PHE A 97 -4.49 10.55 -0.12
CA PHE A 97 -3.17 10.94 0.35
C PHE A 97 -2.06 10.28 -0.47
N CYS A 98 -0.93 10.99 -0.60
CA CYS A 98 0.36 10.40 -0.91
C CYS A 98 1.21 10.35 0.37
N THR A 99 2.32 9.61 0.37
CA THR A 99 3.17 9.46 1.58
C THR A 99 3.66 10.80 2.13
N ARG A 100 3.85 11.82 1.27
CA ARG A 100 4.23 13.18 1.67
C ARG A 100 3.08 13.92 2.35
N THR A 101 1.90 13.94 1.74
CA THR A 101 0.76 14.67 2.30
C THR A 101 0.19 14.00 3.54
N LEU A 102 0.34 12.67 3.68
CA LEU A 102 -0.05 11.92 4.87
C LEU A 102 0.74 12.36 6.11
N ILE A 103 2.07 12.45 6.02
CA ILE A 103 2.91 12.75 7.19
C ILE A 103 2.75 14.20 7.68
N GLU A 104 2.32 15.11 6.79
CA GLU A 104 2.02 16.50 7.09
C GLU A 104 0.69 16.69 7.85
N GLN A 105 -0.19 15.69 7.85
CA GLN A 105 -1.46 15.76 8.56
C GLN A 105 -1.26 15.88 10.08
N ASN A 106 -2.21 16.57 10.74
CA ASN A 106 -2.27 16.68 12.20
C ASN A 106 -2.89 15.39 12.79
N LEU A 107 -2.09 14.33 12.82
CA LEU A 107 -2.47 12.99 13.29
C LEU A 107 -1.80 12.67 14.61
N GLU A 108 -2.39 11.74 15.36
CA GLU A 108 -1.69 11.06 16.43
C GLU A 108 -0.56 10.23 15.82
N LYS A 109 0.68 10.61 16.16
CA LYS A 109 1.91 10.02 15.62
C LYS A 109 3.05 10.17 16.62
N GLY A 110 4.07 9.34 16.48
CA GLY A 110 5.27 9.38 17.32
C GLY A 110 6.49 8.77 16.64
N HIS A 111 7.65 8.92 17.28
CA HIS A 111 8.89 8.34 16.77
C HIS A 111 8.82 6.81 16.78
N ILE A 112 9.42 6.13 15.79
CA ILE A 112 9.34 4.66 15.68
C ILE A 112 9.79 3.93 16.95
N SER A 113 10.77 4.48 17.67
CA SER A 113 11.31 3.87 18.89
C SER A 113 10.32 3.82 20.05
N THR A 114 9.20 4.54 19.95
CA THR A 114 8.12 4.55 20.94
C THR A 114 6.84 3.93 20.39
N ILE A 115 6.93 3.11 19.34
CA ILE A 115 5.77 2.44 18.75
C ILE A 115 5.01 1.64 19.83
N PRO A 116 3.70 1.88 20.01
CA PRO A 116 2.90 1.08 20.93
C PRO A 116 2.49 -0.24 20.26
N GLU A 117 2.16 -1.26 21.06
CA GLU A 117 1.68 -2.55 20.56
C GLU A 117 0.21 -2.45 20.11
N ILE A 118 -0.03 -1.67 19.04
CA ILE A 118 -1.34 -1.43 18.43
C ILE A 118 -1.26 -1.82 16.95
N PRO A 119 -1.66 -3.05 16.58
CA PRO A 119 -1.77 -3.45 15.19
C PRO A 119 -2.71 -2.54 14.39
N GLY A 120 -2.35 -2.23 13.15
CA GLY A 120 -3.06 -1.32 12.25
C GLY A 120 -2.48 0.09 12.22
N LEU A 121 -1.47 0.40 13.04
CA LEU A 121 -0.70 1.64 12.88
C LEU A 121 0.03 1.65 11.54
N VAL A 122 0.15 2.83 10.93
CA VAL A 122 0.93 3.02 9.72
C VAL A 122 2.33 3.45 10.11
N LEU A 123 3.33 2.75 9.61
CA LEU A 123 4.73 3.12 9.74
C LEU A 123 5.14 3.91 8.52
N TRP A 124 5.92 4.95 8.74
CA TRP A 124 6.34 5.88 7.71
C TRP A 124 7.85 6.08 7.77
N LYS A 125 8.45 6.15 6.58
CA LYS A 125 9.76 6.73 6.34
C LYS A 125 9.68 7.56 5.07
N LYS A 126 10.69 8.37 4.78
CA LYS A 126 10.67 9.21 3.57
C LYS A 126 10.29 8.43 2.30
N GLY A 127 9.12 8.75 1.77
CA GLY A 127 8.60 8.19 0.51
C GLY A 127 7.90 6.84 0.60
N HIS A 128 7.78 6.22 1.78
CA HIS A 128 7.27 4.85 1.91
C HIS A 128 6.44 4.64 3.19
N VAL A 129 5.46 3.73 3.11
CA VAL A 129 4.62 3.35 4.25
C VAL A 129 4.39 1.85 4.33
N GLY A 130 4.11 1.36 5.54
CA GLY A 130 3.71 -0.02 5.81
C GLY A 130 2.71 -0.08 6.96
N VAL A 131 2.04 -1.23 7.12
CA VAL A 131 1.06 -1.46 8.19
C VAL A 131 1.69 -2.34 9.25
N TYR A 132 1.78 -1.83 10.48
CA TYR A 132 2.19 -2.62 11.64
C TYR A 132 1.13 -3.67 11.95
N ILE A 133 1.50 -4.95 12.03
CA ILE A 133 0.55 -6.05 12.29
C ILE A 133 0.74 -6.72 13.66
N GLY A 134 1.53 -6.08 14.55
CA GLY A 134 1.89 -6.59 15.87
C GLY A 134 3.18 -7.42 15.86
N ASN A 135 3.73 -7.67 17.04
CA ASN A 135 4.92 -8.52 17.24
C ASN A 135 6.13 -8.11 16.37
N ASN A 136 6.42 -6.81 16.27
CA ASN A 136 7.49 -6.26 15.42
C ASN A 136 7.37 -6.60 13.92
N GLN A 137 6.18 -6.98 13.43
CA GLN A 137 5.95 -7.30 12.01
C GLN A 137 5.23 -6.18 11.28
N VAL A 138 5.57 -5.99 10.01
CA VAL A 138 5.00 -4.98 9.11
C VAL A 138 4.59 -5.67 7.81
N ILE A 139 3.46 -5.27 7.23
CA ILE A 139 3.09 -5.60 5.85
C ILE A 139 3.18 -4.34 4.99
N GLU A 140 3.87 -4.43 3.87
CA GLU A 140 4.13 -3.31 2.96
C GLU A 140 4.04 -3.77 1.50
N CYS A 141 3.66 -2.86 0.59
CA CYS A 141 3.79 -3.10 -0.85
C CYS A 141 5.03 -2.39 -1.38
N THR A 142 6.00 -3.15 -1.90
CA THR A 142 7.32 -2.63 -2.29
C THR A 142 7.94 -3.44 -3.42
N ILE A 143 8.93 -2.87 -4.08
CA ILE A 143 9.80 -3.60 -5.00
C ILE A 143 10.95 -4.31 -4.28
N ARG A 144 11.13 -4.12 -2.99
CA ARG A 144 12.23 -4.75 -2.23
C ARG A 144 12.04 -6.27 -2.14
N ASN A 145 13.09 -7.01 -2.46
CA ASN A 145 13.18 -8.45 -2.16
C ASN A 145 13.34 -8.64 -0.63
N PRO A 146 12.48 -9.41 0.03
CA PRO A 146 12.56 -9.60 1.49
C PRO A 146 13.82 -10.36 1.96
N LYS A 147 14.45 -11.15 1.08
CA LYS A 147 15.65 -11.94 1.37
C LYS A 147 16.94 -11.17 1.14
N THR A 148 17.03 -10.40 0.06
CA THR A 148 18.28 -9.70 -0.32
C THR A 148 18.27 -8.22 0.05
N GLY A 149 17.09 -7.61 0.22
CA GLY A 149 16.94 -6.17 0.41
C GLY A 149 17.06 -5.34 -0.86
N GLU A 150 17.39 -5.96 -1.99
CA GLU A 150 17.54 -5.29 -3.29
C GLU A 150 16.20 -5.12 -4.02
N PRO A 151 16.07 -4.11 -4.90
CA PRO A 151 14.89 -3.96 -5.74
C PRO A 151 14.69 -5.11 -6.74
N GLU A 152 13.46 -5.54 -6.93
CA GLU A 152 13.00 -6.46 -7.97
C GLU A 152 12.14 -5.74 -9.00
N LEU A 153 12.00 -6.36 -10.18
CA LEU A 153 11.18 -5.81 -11.25
C LEU A 153 9.68 -5.98 -11.02
N VAL A 154 9.29 -7.05 -10.33
CA VAL A 154 7.90 -7.40 -10.04
C VAL A 154 7.47 -6.70 -8.75
N GLY A 155 8.11 -7.04 -7.62
CA GLY A 155 7.71 -6.56 -6.31
C GLY A 155 6.29 -6.99 -5.92
N GLY A 156 5.86 -6.57 -4.74
CA GLY A 156 4.52 -6.89 -4.24
C GLY A 156 4.37 -6.62 -2.76
N ILE A 157 3.36 -7.27 -2.19
CA ILE A 157 3.04 -7.19 -0.78
C ILE A 157 3.88 -8.24 -0.05
N ILE A 158 4.71 -7.77 0.88
CA ILE A 158 5.59 -8.61 1.67
C ILE A 158 5.37 -8.36 3.16
N GLN A 159 5.81 -9.31 3.99
CA GLN A 159 5.91 -9.13 5.43
C GLN A 159 7.38 -8.99 5.82
N THR A 160 7.69 -7.99 6.62
CA THR A 160 9.04 -7.66 7.12
C THR A 160 9.01 -7.42 8.62
N ASN A 161 10.19 -7.43 9.26
CA ASN A 161 10.32 -6.94 10.62
C ASN A 161 10.43 -5.42 10.60
N ILE A 162 10.01 -4.75 11.68
CA ILE A 162 10.25 -3.31 11.88
C ILE A 162 11.74 -2.99 11.67
N ASN A 163 12.64 -3.83 12.18
CA ASN A 163 14.08 -3.58 12.15
C ASN A 163 14.74 -3.86 10.77
N ASP A 164 13.99 -4.38 9.78
CA ASP A 164 14.53 -4.62 8.44
C ASP A 164 14.62 -3.33 7.60
N LEU A 165 14.00 -2.25 8.10
CA LEU A 165 13.89 -0.95 7.42
C LEU A 165 14.03 0.19 8.43
N ASP A 166 14.58 1.31 7.97
CA ASP A 166 14.69 2.53 8.76
C ASP A 166 13.35 3.29 8.81
N TRP A 167 12.33 2.69 9.43
CA TRP A 167 11.09 3.40 9.74
C TRP A 167 11.39 4.58 10.69
N GLU A 168 10.71 5.71 10.52
CA GLU A 168 10.99 6.93 11.28
C GLU A 168 9.83 7.26 12.23
N VAL A 169 8.59 7.06 11.77
CA VAL A 169 7.37 7.50 12.44
C VAL A 169 6.31 6.40 12.43
N TRP A 170 5.59 6.23 13.54
CA TRP A 170 4.29 5.54 13.54
C TRP A 170 3.16 6.58 13.58
N LEU A 171 2.02 6.30 12.93
CA LEU A 171 0.86 7.19 12.92
C LEU A 171 -0.47 6.42 12.87
N LYS A 172 -1.54 7.02 13.39
CA LYS A 172 -2.93 6.59 13.17
C LYS A 172 -3.44 7.16 11.85
N TYR A 173 -3.81 6.31 10.89
CA TYR A 173 -4.25 6.74 9.56
C TYR A 173 -5.64 7.41 9.61
N PRO A 174 -5.89 8.49 8.87
CA PRO A 174 -7.18 9.17 8.85
C PRO A 174 -8.34 8.24 8.49
N GLY A 175 -9.45 8.33 9.23
CA GLY A 175 -10.66 7.56 8.94
C GLY A 175 -10.64 6.10 9.42
N ILE A 176 -9.58 5.68 10.15
CA ILE A 176 -9.52 4.37 10.81
C ILE A 176 -9.75 4.53 12.31
N GLU A 177 -10.62 3.70 12.87
CA GLU A 177 -10.85 3.57 14.31
C GLU A 177 -9.78 2.66 14.95
N TYR A 178 -9.15 3.13 16.04
CA TYR A 178 -8.03 2.47 16.75
C TYR A 178 -8.37 2.16 18.19
#